data_AF-A0A1D2QXW9-F1
#
_entry.id   AF-A0A1D2QXW9-F1
#
_cell.length_a   1.000
_cell.length_b   1.000
_cell.length_c   1.000
_cell.angle_alpha   90.00
_cell.angle_beta   90.00
_cell.angle_gamma   90.00
#
_symmetry.space_group_name_H-M   'P 1'
#
loop_
_entity.id
_entity.type
_entity.pdbx_description
1 polymer ?
#
loop_
_entity_poly.entity_id
_entity_poly.type
_entity_poly.pdbx_seq_one_letter_code
_entity_poly.pdbx_strand_id
1 'polypeptide(L)'
;MNKSSIDKLLQNGYPKDDDLMGLPLGKQIVKFQNKYKGKENLLFELKYSDDKFDEVFKYLKTIPEETTDEHTKVSELIKKIFGKNKISDTAEISKVSGNGWNLWKINDKDKTKDKTMSYVMEEENGNLYVYDVTGNRGYEYKGHLSKVVKNMNILLSEKSGIRQSLIKKDNGPRPKEDRGEFDKAYRVIWEGTNGKYSILTKEWKQFLRITALYHDIGKLIVHDRHPLEGWHALKDVYIEESKKLEEIIGERDYPLFRELIRHHDLFGVLTTGEASIPILTSVVGLSANKPGEPIVSFSLLLLLNLADSGGSFELDTRTVGHMIDDWKYVCNTINEVEGNRQKFIKTIIEDAQTPKNAIKRIKRLLVEAAPEKWEEEISNWNVIEEELKYALGFDLQEFCSEFAMISKIDYFLRFLKELEGHCYNKNDVTTKDVICIVIAFLQRLVRSYGTLTENPYGERIIGIEAMGLTRNKEICETLIKAMVNINTRNKGINWATEEVTVWLVGY
;
A
#
# COMPACT_ATOMS: atom_id res chain seq x y z
N MET A 1 -26.35 13.07 -9.01
CA MET A 1 -25.85 13.64 -7.74
C MET A 1 -24.75 14.65 -8.09
N ASN A 2 -24.63 15.80 -7.42
CA ASN A 2 -23.58 16.80 -7.75
C ASN A 2 -22.33 16.67 -6.84
N LYS A 3 -21.22 17.33 -7.20
CA LYS A 3 -19.93 17.29 -6.46
C LYS A 3 -20.07 17.60 -4.97
N SER A 4 -20.89 18.59 -4.62
CA SER A 4 -21.14 19.01 -3.23
C SER A 4 -21.88 17.95 -2.42
N SER A 5 -22.84 17.26 -3.04
CA SER A 5 -23.56 16.15 -2.39
C SER A 5 -22.64 14.96 -2.10
N ILE A 6 -21.76 14.61 -3.05
CA ILE A 6 -20.80 13.50 -2.88
C ILE A 6 -19.78 13.84 -1.78
N ASP A 7 -19.27 15.06 -1.77
CA ASP A 7 -18.34 15.53 -0.74
C ASP A 7 -18.97 15.46 0.66
N LYS A 8 -20.21 15.88 0.84
CA LYS A 8 -20.90 15.78 2.14
C LYS A 8 -21.04 14.34 2.60
N LEU A 9 -21.35 13.41 1.69
CA LEU A 9 -21.39 11.99 2.01
C LEU A 9 -20.02 11.50 2.49
N LEU A 10 -18.95 11.86 1.77
CA LEU A 10 -17.58 11.44 2.09
C LEU A 10 -16.99 12.10 3.33
N GLN A 11 -17.41 13.33 3.68
CA GLN A 11 -17.02 13.99 4.93
C GLN A 11 -17.53 13.24 6.17
N ASN A 12 -18.66 12.55 6.05
CA ASN A 12 -19.22 11.72 7.11
C ASN A 12 -18.58 10.32 7.19
N GLY A 13 -17.61 10.03 6.31
CA GLY A 13 -16.91 8.74 6.25
C GLY A 13 -17.23 7.98 4.96
N TYR A 14 -17.03 6.66 5.02
CA TYR A 14 -17.32 5.78 3.89
C TYR A 14 -18.84 5.68 3.66
N PRO A 15 -19.36 5.91 2.44
CA PRO A 15 -20.80 5.88 2.18
C PRO A 15 -21.39 4.47 2.36
N LYS A 16 -22.66 4.38 2.73
CA LYS A 16 -23.38 3.09 2.79
C LYS A 16 -23.63 2.57 1.37
N ASP A 17 -23.92 1.27 1.24
CA ASP A 17 -24.16 0.63 -0.05
C ASP A 17 -25.26 1.37 -0.86
N ASP A 18 -26.37 1.77 -0.24
CA ASP A 18 -27.43 2.53 -0.93
C ASP A 18 -26.95 3.90 -1.45
N ASP A 19 -26.13 4.59 -0.66
CA ASP A 19 -25.52 5.86 -1.06
C ASP A 19 -24.54 5.64 -2.20
N LEU A 20 -23.71 4.59 -2.12
CA LEU A 20 -22.76 4.20 -3.16
C LEU A 20 -23.48 3.88 -4.46
N MET A 21 -24.59 3.13 -4.43
CA MET A 21 -25.38 2.78 -5.63
C MET A 21 -25.87 4.01 -6.41
N GLY A 22 -25.98 5.16 -5.74
CA GLY A 22 -26.33 6.45 -6.36
C GLY A 22 -25.15 7.22 -6.98
N LEU A 23 -23.92 6.73 -6.83
CA LEU A 23 -22.70 7.33 -7.39
C LEU A 23 -22.34 6.72 -8.76
N PRO A 24 -21.59 7.46 -9.61
CA PRO A 24 -20.97 6.87 -10.79
C PRO A 24 -20.12 5.66 -10.42
N LEU A 25 -20.20 4.56 -11.16
CA LEU A 25 -19.53 3.28 -10.83
C LEU A 25 -19.94 2.63 -9.50
N GLY A 26 -20.91 3.23 -8.80
CA GLY A 26 -21.38 2.79 -7.50
C GLY A 26 -21.88 1.36 -7.47
N LYS A 27 -22.66 1.00 -8.50
CA LYS A 27 -23.17 -0.36 -8.69
C LYS A 27 -22.05 -1.39 -8.84
N GLN A 28 -20.99 -1.04 -9.56
CA GLN A 28 -19.84 -1.91 -9.79
C GLN A 28 -19.05 -2.10 -8.50
N ILE A 29 -18.83 -1.02 -7.75
CA ILE A 29 -18.21 -1.05 -6.42
C ILE A 29 -19.01 -1.96 -5.48
N VAL A 30 -20.30 -1.70 -5.31
CA VAL A 30 -21.17 -2.48 -4.42
C VAL A 30 -21.26 -3.94 -4.87
N LYS A 31 -21.38 -4.20 -6.18
CA LYS A 31 -21.40 -5.57 -6.71
C LYS A 31 -20.09 -6.31 -6.43
N PHE A 32 -18.94 -5.65 -6.56
CA PHE A 32 -17.65 -6.26 -6.26
C PHE A 32 -17.49 -6.52 -4.76
N GLN A 33 -17.90 -5.56 -3.93
CA GLN A 33 -17.92 -5.71 -2.48
C GLN A 33 -18.85 -6.83 -2.02
N ASN A 34 -19.98 -7.02 -2.70
CA ASN A 34 -20.98 -8.02 -2.34
C ASN A 34 -20.87 -9.30 -3.17
N LYS A 35 -19.84 -9.44 -4.02
CA LYS A 35 -19.67 -10.58 -4.96
C LYS A 35 -19.72 -11.94 -4.27
N TYR A 36 -19.45 -11.98 -2.98
CA TYR A 36 -19.39 -13.19 -2.19
C TYR A 36 -20.62 -13.47 -1.32
N LYS A 37 -21.60 -12.57 -1.24
CA LYS A 37 -22.86 -12.80 -0.51
C LYS A 37 -23.76 -13.87 -1.19
N GLY A 38 -23.20 -14.68 -2.08
CA GLY A 38 -23.88 -15.80 -2.70
C GLY A 38 -24.00 -16.99 -1.73
N LYS A 39 -25.01 -17.85 -1.97
CA LYS A 39 -25.26 -19.07 -1.18
C LYS A 39 -24.04 -19.99 -1.07
N GLU A 40 -23.11 -19.93 -2.00
CA GLU A 40 -21.90 -20.74 -2.03
C GLU A 40 -20.92 -20.42 -0.90
N ASN A 41 -20.92 -19.19 -0.38
CA ASN A 41 -20.09 -18.77 0.76
C ASN A 41 -20.90 -18.63 2.06
N LEU A 42 -22.22 -18.85 2.00
CA LEU A 42 -23.07 -18.89 3.17
C LEU A 42 -22.77 -20.18 3.93
N LEU A 43 -22.14 -20.05 5.09
CA LEU A 43 -21.85 -21.20 5.93
C LEU A 43 -23.10 -21.68 6.64
N PHE A 44 -23.94 -20.74 7.08
CA PHE A 44 -25.25 -21.02 7.66
C PHE A 44 -26.11 -19.76 7.77
N GLU A 45 -27.42 -20.00 7.84
CA GLU A 45 -28.48 -19.04 8.12
C GLU A 45 -29.14 -19.46 9.44
N LEU A 46 -29.08 -18.60 10.46
CA LEU A 46 -29.87 -18.74 11.69
C LEU A 46 -31.16 -17.95 11.49
N LYS A 47 -32.30 -18.62 11.62
CA LYS A 47 -33.59 -17.95 11.43
C LYS A 47 -34.08 -17.36 12.75
N TYR A 48 -34.81 -16.25 12.68
CA TYR A 48 -35.40 -15.60 13.85
C TYR A 48 -36.23 -16.55 14.74
N SER A 49 -36.82 -17.59 14.14
CA SER A 49 -37.60 -18.60 14.83
C SER A 49 -36.79 -19.62 15.64
N ASP A 50 -35.46 -19.59 15.55
CA ASP A 50 -34.61 -20.47 16.34
C ASP A 50 -34.45 -19.89 17.75
N ASP A 51 -34.79 -20.65 18.80
CA ASP A 51 -34.63 -20.23 20.21
C ASP A 51 -33.17 -19.79 20.55
N LYS A 52 -32.21 -20.21 19.72
CA LYS A 52 -30.79 -19.85 19.81
C LYS A 52 -30.48 -18.47 19.23
N PHE A 53 -31.31 -17.94 18.33
CA PHE A 53 -31.13 -16.64 17.70
C PHE A 53 -31.21 -15.52 18.75
N ASP A 54 -32.26 -15.52 19.57
CA ASP A 54 -32.47 -14.49 20.60
C ASP A 54 -31.35 -14.51 21.65
N GLU A 55 -30.83 -15.68 22.02
CA GLU A 55 -29.72 -15.82 22.96
C GLU A 55 -28.41 -15.24 22.38
N VAL A 56 -28.09 -15.57 21.12
CA VAL A 56 -26.92 -15.07 20.40
C VAL A 56 -27.00 -13.56 20.17
N PHE A 57 -28.15 -13.09 19.70
CA PHE A 57 -28.34 -11.71 19.27
C PHE A 57 -28.44 -10.74 20.44
N LYS A 58 -29.10 -11.13 21.53
CA LYS A 58 -29.13 -10.37 22.80
C LYS A 58 -27.73 -10.24 23.40
N TYR A 59 -26.90 -11.29 23.28
CA TYR A 59 -25.54 -11.29 23.75
C TYR A 59 -24.60 -10.43 22.89
N LEU A 60 -24.68 -10.54 21.56
CA LEU A 60 -23.86 -9.74 20.62
C LEU A 60 -24.12 -8.23 20.73
N LYS A 61 -25.34 -7.82 21.12
CA LYS A 61 -25.70 -6.39 21.33
C LYS A 61 -25.16 -5.80 22.62
N THR A 62 -24.79 -6.62 23.60
CA THR A 62 -24.33 -6.14 24.92
C THR A 62 -22.83 -5.93 25.03
N ILE A 63 -22.06 -6.28 23.99
CA ILE A 63 -20.60 -6.26 24.01
C ILE A 63 -20.07 -4.86 23.71
N PRO A 64 -19.40 -4.18 24.66
CA PRO A 64 -18.72 -2.91 24.44
C PRO A 64 -17.54 -3.07 23.45
N GLU A 65 -17.16 -2.01 22.75
CA GLU A 65 -16.14 -2.05 21.69
C GLU A 65 -14.71 -2.43 22.16
N GLU A 66 -14.44 -2.53 23.47
CA GLU A 66 -13.05 -2.54 24.00
C GLU A 66 -12.71 -3.53 25.14
N THR A 67 -13.50 -4.58 25.43
CA THR A 67 -13.23 -5.46 26.59
C THR A 67 -12.82 -6.91 26.23
N THR A 68 -11.63 -7.32 26.67
CA THR A 68 -11.00 -8.64 26.42
C THR A 68 -11.72 -9.84 27.04
N ASP A 69 -12.44 -9.68 28.15
CA ASP A 69 -13.08 -10.80 28.86
C ASP A 69 -14.35 -11.33 28.16
N GLU A 70 -15.00 -10.50 27.32
CA GLU A 70 -16.23 -10.89 26.61
C GLU A 70 -15.95 -11.64 25.31
N HIS A 71 -14.75 -11.48 24.75
CA HIS A 71 -14.29 -12.25 23.59
C HIS A 71 -14.24 -13.77 23.87
N THR A 72 -13.93 -14.17 25.10
CA THR A 72 -13.88 -15.58 25.52
C THR A 72 -15.27 -16.24 25.47
N LYS A 73 -16.31 -15.53 25.90
CA LYS A 73 -17.69 -16.05 25.93
C LYS A 73 -18.34 -16.07 24.54
N VAL A 74 -18.07 -15.08 23.69
CA VAL A 74 -18.45 -15.13 22.26
C VAL A 74 -17.74 -16.29 21.56
N SER A 75 -16.46 -16.51 21.87
CA SER A 75 -15.69 -17.66 21.36
C SER A 75 -16.30 -19.00 21.79
N GLU A 76 -16.71 -19.15 23.04
CA GLU A 76 -17.41 -20.36 23.51
C GLU A 76 -18.78 -20.55 22.86
N LEU A 77 -19.55 -19.47 22.66
CA LEU A 77 -20.87 -19.53 22.01
C LEU A 77 -20.75 -19.89 20.52
N ILE A 78 -19.79 -19.27 19.83
CA ILE A 78 -19.43 -19.62 18.45
C ILE A 78 -18.94 -21.07 18.40
N LYS A 79 -18.07 -21.53 19.31
CA LYS A 79 -17.65 -22.95 19.36
C LYS A 79 -18.83 -23.90 19.61
N LYS A 80 -19.79 -23.51 20.44
CA LYS A 80 -21.01 -24.28 20.75
C LYS A 80 -21.98 -24.36 19.57
N ILE A 81 -22.07 -23.30 18.76
CA ILE A 81 -22.96 -23.22 17.59
C ILE A 81 -22.35 -23.92 16.37
N PHE A 82 -21.05 -23.74 16.15
CA PHE A 82 -20.35 -24.22 14.95
C PHE A 82 -19.86 -25.67 15.09
N GLY A 83 -19.83 -26.18 16.34
CA GLY A 83 -19.34 -27.51 16.70
C GLY A 83 -17.80 -27.59 16.67
N LYS A 84 -17.22 -28.37 17.60
CA LYS A 84 -15.76 -28.57 17.72
C LYS A 84 -15.06 -29.12 16.46
N ASN A 85 -15.83 -29.56 15.47
CA ASN A 85 -15.32 -30.16 14.24
C ASN A 85 -14.94 -29.13 13.15
N LYS A 86 -15.24 -27.84 13.33
CA LYS A 86 -14.97 -26.79 12.31
C LYS A 86 -14.14 -25.60 12.80
N ILE A 87 -14.11 -25.33 14.09
CA ILE A 87 -13.29 -24.27 14.71
C ILE A 87 -12.58 -24.89 15.91
N SER A 88 -11.25 -24.77 15.99
CA SER A 88 -10.49 -25.37 17.08
C SER A 88 -10.79 -24.71 18.42
N ASP A 89 -10.55 -25.46 19.49
CA ASP A 89 -10.67 -24.94 20.86
C ASP A 89 -9.70 -23.76 21.12
N THR A 90 -8.68 -23.57 20.29
CA THR A 90 -7.67 -22.49 20.39
C THR A 90 -7.94 -21.27 19.52
N ALA A 91 -9.06 -21.23 18.80
CA ALA A 91 -9.36 -20.11 17.92
C ALA A 91 -9.60 -18.78 18.69
N GLU A 92 -8.84 -17.74 18.34
CA GLU A 92 -9.00 -16.38 18.86
C GLU A 92 -10.03 -15.63 18.01
N ILE A 93 -11.05 -15.04 18.64
CA ILE A 93 -12.09 -14.29 17.94
C ILE A 93 -11.94 -12.80 18.27
N SER A 94 -11.89 -11.97 17.24
CA SER A 94 -11.76 -10.52 17.38
C SER A 94 -12.77 -9.80 16.50
N LYS A 95 -13.42 -8.77 17.04
CA LYS A 95 -14.26 -7.88 16.24
C LYS A 95 -13.34 -6.95 15.44
N VAL A 96 -13.48 -6.90 14.12
CA VAL A 96 -12.58 -6.11 13.25
C VAL A 96 -13.20 -4.78 12.79
N SER A 97 -14.51 -4.56 12.99
CA SER A 97 -15.21 -3.26 13.16
C SER A 97 -16.70 -3.35 12.75
N GLY A 98 -17.49 -2.33 13.16
CA GLY A 98 -18.54 -1.79 12.29
C GLY A 98 -19.59 -0.88 12.92
N ASN A 99 -19.75 0.31 12.31
CA ASN A 99 -21.01 1.05 12.25
C ASN A 99 -22.02 0.21 11.43
N GLY A 100 -22.86 -0.56 12.12
CA GLY A 100 -23.99 -1.30 11.53
C GLY A 100 -23.71 -2.73 11.06
N TRP A 101 -22.47 -3.24 11.23
CA TRP A 101 -22.08 -4.61 10.87
C TRP A 101 -21.20 -5.19 11.97
N ASN A 102 -21.35 -6.46 12.31
CA ASN A 102 -20.47 -7.12 13.27
C ASN A 102 -19.52 -8.06 12.52
N LEU A 103 -18.35 -7.52 12.12
CA LEU A 103 -17.27 -8.32 11.55
C LEU A 103 -16.51 -9.05 12.65
N TRP A 104 -16.38 -10.37 12.55
CA TRP A 104 -15.64 -11.20 13.49
C TRP A 104 -14.54 -11.98 12.75
N LYS A 105 -13.28 -11.69 13.07
CA LYS A 105 -12.13 -12.45 12.60
C LYS A 105 -11.85 -13.59 13.57
N ILE A 106 -11.75 -14.82 13.06
CA ILE A 106 -11.46 -16.02 13.84
C ILE A 106 -10.06 -16.53 13.46
N ASN A 107 -9.06 -16.16 14.24
CA ASN A 107 -7.71 -16.70 14.10
C ASN A 107 -7.68 -18.11 14.68
N ASP A 108 -7.85 -19.10 13.83
CA ASP A 108 -7.79 -20.50 14.22
C ASP A 108 -6.39 -21.09 14.00
N LYS A 109 -5.58 -21.18 15.06
CA LYS A 109 -4.23 -21.77 15.03
C LYS A 109 -4.30 -23.28 15.22
N ASP A 110 -4.90 -24.01 14.28
CA ASP A 110 -4.84 -25.47 14.34
C ASP A 110 -3.44 -25.98 13.96
N LYS A 111 -2.93 -26.97 14.70
CA LYS A 111 -1.51 -27.40 14.77
C LYS A 111 -0.90 -27.93 13.46
N THR A 112 -1.63 -27.93 12.36
CA THR A 112 -1.18 -28.51 11.08
C THR A 112 -1.24 -27.55 9.91
N LYS A 113 -2.00 -26.44 10.00
CA LYS A 113 -2.12 -25.42 8.95
C LYS A 113 -2.47 -24.09 9.61
N ASP A 114 -1.51 -23.17 9.70
CA ASP A 114 -1.76 -21.76 10.07
C ASP A 114 -2.74 -21.12 9.06
N LYS A 115 -4.05 -21.33 9.25
CA LYS A 115 -5.10 -20.74 8.41
C LYS A 115 -5.93 -19.78 9.25
N THR A 116 -5.69 -18.49 9.05
CA THR A 116 -6.62 -17.46 9.52
C THR A 116 -7.94 -17.57 8.76
N MET A 117 -9.04 -17.83 9.46
CA MET A 117 -10.38 -17.81 8.88
C MET A 117 -11.07 -16.48 9.21
N SER A 118 -11.67 -15.86 8.21
CA SER A 118 -12.40 -14.60 8.40
C SER A 118 -13.86 -14.83 8.11
N TYR A 119 -14.75 -14.42 9.02
CA TYR A 119 -16.19 -14.59 8.86
C TYR A 119 -16.91 -13.24 8.95
N VAL A 120 -17.95 -13.07 8.14
CA VAL A 120 -18.85 -11.90 8.25
C VAL A 120 -20.19 -12.37 8.80
N MET A 121 -20.68 -11.68 9.82
CA MET A 121 -22.03 -11.88 10.34
C MET A 121 -22.92 -10.69 9.92
N GLU A 122 -24.01 -11.00 9.23
CA GLU A 122 -24.98 -10.04 8.70
C GLU A 122 -26.36 -10.36 9.24
N GLU A 123 -27.09 -9.34 9.70
CA GLU A 123 -28.50 -9.47 10.02
C GLU A 123 -29.32 -8.93 8.85
N GLU A 124 -30.20 -9.76 8.30
CA GLU A 124 -31.12 -9.34 7.26
C GLU A 124 -32.49 -10.01 7.49
N ASN A 125 -33.55 -9.19 7.53
CA ASN A 125 -34.93 -9.66 7.77
C ASN A 125 -35.11 -10.52 9.02
N GLY A 126 -34.36 -10.23 10.09
CA GLY A 126 -34.39 -11.00 11.35
C GLY A 126 -33.62 -12.32 11.31
N ASN A 127 -32.94 -12.65 10.21
CA ASN A 127 -32.06 -13.81 10.14
C ASN A 127 -30.60 -13.36 10.28
N LEU A 128 -29.76 -14.21 10.85
CA LEU A 128 -28.33 -13.98 11.01
C LEU A 128 -27.61 -14.90 10.03
N TYR A 129 -26.94 -14.30 9.05
CA TYR A 129 -26.18 -14.98 8.03
C TYR A 129 -24.70 -14.91 8.38
N VAL A 130 -24.01 -16.05 8.29
CA VAL A 130 -22.57 -16.10 8.50
C VAL A 130 -21.89 -16.60 7.24
N TYR A 131 -21.02 -15.75 6.70
CA TYR A 131 -20.31 -16.00 5.46
C TYR A 131 -18.83 -16.29 5.72
N ASP A 132 -18.28 -17.28 5.02
CA ASP A 132 -16.82 -17.40 4.90
C ASP A 132 -16.31 -16.29 3.99
N VAL A 133 -15.41 -15.46 4.51
CA VAL A 133 -14.72 -14.43 3.74
C VAL A 133 -13.21 -14.62 3.72
N THR A 134 -12.74 -15.82 4.02
CA THR A 134 -11.32 -16.16 3.97
C THR A 134 -10.80 -16.02 2.54
N GLY A 135 -9.81 -15.13 2.33
CA GLY A 135 -9.26 -14.84 1.01
C GLY A 135 -10.19 -14.01 0.10
N ASN A 136 -11.17 -13.34 0.69
CA ASN A 136 -12.19 -12.62 -0.04
C ASN A 136 -11.80 -11.17 -0.34
N ARG A 137 -11.30 -10.97 -1.56
CA ARG A 137 -10.82 -9.69 -2.05
C ARG A 137 -11.86 -8.58 -2.05
N GLY A 138 -13.15 -8.89 -2.22
CA GLY A 138 -14.22 -7.89 -2.22
C GLY A 138 -14.46 -7.26 -0.84
N TYR A 139 -14.29 -8.07 0.22
CA TYR A 139 -14.43 -7.59 1.59
C TYR A 139 -13.20 -6.81 2.07
N GLU A 140 -12.02 -7.35 1.78
CA GLU A 140 -10.74 -6.67 2.02
C GLU A 140 -10.73 -5.30 1.33
N TYR A 141 -11.24 -5.23 0.10
CA TYR A 141 -11.42 -3.99 -0.64
C TYR A 141 -12.35 -3.00 0.05
N LYS A 142 -13.54 -3.42 0.53
CA LYS A 142 -14.46 -2.53 1.27
C LYS A 142 -13.81 -1.97 2.55
N GLY A 143 -13.18 -2.85 3.33
CA GLY A 143 -12.48 -2.47 4.56
C GLY A 143 -11.33 -1.52 4.28
N HIS A 144 -10.55 -1.77 3.23
CA HIS A 144 -9.47 -0.91 2.78
C HIS A 144 -9.97 0.47 2.34
N LEU A 145 -10.89 0.54 1.36
CA LEU A 145 -11.48 1.81 0.89
C LEU A 145 -12.05 2.65 2.04
N SER A 146 -12.75 2.01 2.99
CA SER A 146 -13.30 2.71 4.15
C SER A 146 -12.21 3.37 5.01
N LYS A 147 -11.06 2.70 5.18
CA LYS A 147 -9.92 3.28 5.91
C LYS A 147 -9.28 4.41 5.10
N VAL A 148 -9.09 4.25 3.79
CA VAL A 148 -8.50 5.29 2.93
C VAL A 148 -9.34 6.57 2.95
N VAL A 149 -10.67 6.47 2.83
CA VAL A 149 -11.56 7.64 2.94
C VAL A 149 -11.48 8.29 4.32
N LYS A 150 -11.42 7.50 5.40
CA LYS A 150 -11.25 8.01 6.76
C LYS A 150 -9.90 8.73 6.92
N ASN A 151 -8.82 8.15 6.43
CA ASN A 151 -7.48 8.71 6.50
C ASN A 151 -7.36 9.99 5.66
N MET A 152 -7.99 10.01 4.50
CA MET A 152 -8.09 11.23 3.70
C MET A 152 -8.81 12.33 4.49
N ASN A 153 -9.92 12.04 5.17
CA ASN A 153 -10.57 13.01 6.05
C ASN A 153 -9.69 13.48 7.21
N ILE A 154 -8.87 12.59 7.78
CA ILE A 154 -7.88 12.94 8.81
C ILE A 154 -6.85 13.93 8.25
N LEU A 155 -6.27 13.65 7.07
CA LEU A 155 -5.32 14.53 6.39
C LEU A 155 -5.94 15.89 6.08
N LEU A 156 -7.14 15.91 5.50
CA LEU A 156 -7.88 17.12 5.12
C LEU A 156 -8.37 17.97 6.31
N SER A 157 -8.19 17.49 7.55
CA SER A 157 -8.53 18.22 8.76
C SER A 157 -7.68 19.47 8.93
N GLU A 158 -8.30 20.56 9.39
CA GLU A 158 -7.60 21.82 9.67
C GLU A 158 -6.77 21.75 10.95
N LYS A 159 -7.10 20.83 11.86
CA LYS A 159 -6.41 20.65 13.14
C LYS A 159 -5.18 19.76 12.97
N SER A 160 -3.99 20.30 13.26
CA SER A 160 -2.70 19.58 13.23
C SER A 160 -2.71 18.29 14.05
N GLY A 161 -3.20 18.34 15.29
CA GLY A 161 -3.27 17.17 16.15
C GLY A 161 -4.12 16.03 15.58
N ILE A 162 -5.10 16.33 14.73
CA ILE A 162 -5.88 15.30 14.03
C ILE A 162 -5.04 14.68 12.93
N ARG A 163 -4.34 15.47 12.10
CA ARG A 163 -3.48 14.92 11.03
C ARG A 163 -2.39 14.00 11.57
N GLN A 164 -1.78 14.38 12.69
CA GLN A 164 -0.76 13.56 13.36
C GLN A 164 -1.31 12.21 13.84
N SER A 165 -2.62 12.07 14.05
CA SER A 165 -3.22 10.78 14.44
C SER A 165 -3.12 9.69 13.36
N LEU A 166 -2.77 10.06 12.12
CA LEU A 166 -2.48 9.10 11.07
C LEU A 166 -1.16 8.34 11.35
N ILE A 167 -0.24 8.95 12.09
CA ILE A 167 1.04 8.36 12.49
C ILE A 167 0.84 7.61 13.81
N LYS A 168 0.95 6.29 13.76
CA LYS A 168 0.60 5.41 14.89
C LYS A 168 1.81 4.86 15.65
N LYS A 169 2.99 4.84 15.02
CA LYS A 169 4.24 4.32 15.61
C LYS A 169 5.36 5.36 15.53
N ASP A 170 6.16 5.39 16.58
CA ASP A 170 7.32 6.28 16.71
C ASP A 170 8.57 5.39 16.78
N ASN A 171 8.99 4.90 15.62
CA ASN A 171 9.99 3.82 15.51
C ASN A 171 11.40 4.31 15.13
N GLY A 172 11.69 5.61 15.18
CA GLY A 172 12.96 6.16 14.68
C GLY A 172 13.80 6.88 15.74
N PRO A 173 15.13 6.94 15.56
CA PRO A 173 16.04 7.76 16.38
C PRO A 173 15.90 9.27 16.12
N ARG A 174 14.95 9.70 15.28
CA ARG A 174 14.74 11.13 15.01
C ARG A 174 13.91 11.75 16.14
N PRO A 175 14.31 12.91 16.70
CA PRO A 175 13.71 13.43 17.93
C PRO A 175 12.23 13.76 17.77
N LYS A 176 11.53 13.96 18.91
CA LYS A 176 10.17 14.54 19.03
C LYS A 176 9.94 15.84 18.23
N GLU A 177 11.00 16.42 17.67
CA GLU A 177 11.03 17.58 16.77
C GLU A 177 10.41 17.27 15.37
N ASP A 178 10.31 16.00 14.95
CA ASP A 178 9.86 15.60 13.60
C ASP A 178 8.33 15.54 13.41
N ARG A 179 7.52 15.48 14.48
CA ARG A 179 6.06 15.68 14.34
C ARG A 179 5.74 17.10 13.87
N GLY A 180 6.58 18.05 14.28
CA GLY A 180 6.59 19.41 13.75
C GLY A 180 7.02 19.46 12.29
N GLU A 181 7.97 18.64 11.86
CA GLU A 181 8.38 18.53 10.45
C GLU A 181 7.30 17.90 9.57
N PHE A 182 6.54 16.91 10.04
CA PHE A 182 5.37 16.42 9.31
C PHE A 182 4.34 17.54 9.12
N ASP A 183 3.97 18.28 10.17
CA ASP A 183 3.02 19.38 10.03
C ASP A 183 3.58 20.54 9.21
N LYS A 184 4.88 20.83 9.28
CA LYS A 184 5.53 21.85 8.45
C LYS A 184 5.53 21.41 6.99
N ALA A 185 5.95 20.19 6.69
CA ALA A 185 5.97 19.63 5.34
C ALA A 185 4.56 19.50 4.78
N TYR A 186 3.62 19.00 5.57
CA TYR A 186 2.19 18.99 5.24
C TYR A 186 1.71 20.40 4.94
N ARG A 187 2.02 21.39 5.78
CA ARG A 187 1.73 22.79 5.47
C ARG A 187 2.45 23.27 4.21
N VAL A 188 3.68 22.88 3.91
CA VAL A 188 4.36 23.30 2.67
C VAL A 188 3.70 22.67 1.44
N ILE A 189 3.31 21.39 1.52
CA ILE A 189 2.52 20.67 0.52
C ILE A 189 1.18 21.40 0.28
N TRP A 190 0.59 21.96 1.35
CA TRP A 190 -0.81 22.38 1.40
C TRP A 190 -1.05 23.90 1.25
N GLU A 191 -0.21 24.71 1.89
CA GLU A 191 -0.12 26.18 1.80
C GLU A 191 0.77 26.61 0.61
N GLY A 192 1.53 25.67 0.03
CA GLY A 192 2.48 25.88 -1.06
C GLY A 192 3.80 26.51 -0.58
N THR A 193 4.89 26.30 -1.33
CA THR A 193 6.12 27.08 -1.14
C THR A 193 5.83 28.57 -1.38
N ASN A 194 5.83 29.37 -0.30
CA ASN A 194 5.59 30.81 -0.32
C ASN A 194 4.22 31.24 -0.87
N GLY A 195 3.16 30.44 -0.65
CA GLY A 195 1.78 30.81 -1.02
C GLY A 195 1.47 30.76 -2.52
N LYS A 196 2.39 30.29 -3.38
CA LYS A 196 2.22 30.28 -4.84
C LYS A 196 1.30 29.16 -5.35
N TYR A 197 1.13 28.06 -4.62
CA TYR A 197 0.47 26.83 -5.10
C TYR A 197 -0.45 26.19 -4.05
N SER A 198 -1.24 27.00 -3.34
CA SER A 198 -2.12 26.50 -2.27
C SER A 198 -3.18 25.53 -2.81
N ILE A 199 -3.20 24.31 -2.26
CA ILE A 199 -4.20 23.26 -2.54
C ILE A 199 -5.33 23.24 -1.48
N LEU A 200 -5.38 24.25 -0.61
CA LEU A 200 -6.37 24.37 0.48
C LEU A 200 -7.79 24.70 0.06
N THR A 201 -8.03 24.88 -1.23
CA THR A 201 -9.36 25.29 -1.69
C THR A 201 -10.37 24.18 -1.39
N LYS A 202 -11.62 24.58 -1.19
CA LYS A 202 -12.71 23.64 -0.93
C LYS A 202 -12.79 22.60 -2.05
N GLU A 203 -12.56 23.02 -3.29
CA GLU A 203 -12.62 22.21 -4.50
C GLU A 203 -11.57 21.07 -4.49
N TRP A 204 -10.35 21.34 -4.03
CA TRP A 204 -9.30 20.32 -3.93
C TRP A 204 -9.56 19.32 -2.80
N LYS A 205 -10.10 19.77 -1.66
CA LYS A 205 -10.55 18.86 -0.59
C LYS A 205 -11.62 17.89 -1.12
N GLN A 206 -12.56 18.40 -1.92
CA GLN A 206 -13.61 17.59 -2.57
C GLN A 206 -13.02 16.58 -3.56
N PHE A 207 -12.12 17.06 -4.42
CA PHE A 207 -11.43 16.26 -5.41
C PHE A 207 -10.67 15.09 -4.77
N LEU A 208 -9.93 15.33 -3.69
CA LEU A 208 -9.15 14.28 -3.01
C LEU A 208 -10.02 13.23 -2.32
N ARG A 209 -11.18 13.60 -1.76
CA ARG A 209 -12.12 12.61 -1.20
C ARG A 209 -12.69 11.70 -2.29
N ILE A 210 -13.05 12.27 -3.43
CA ILE A 210 -13.52 11.50 -4.59
C ILE A 210 -12.38 10.58 -5.07
N THR A 211 -11.18 11.11 -5.21
CA THR A 211 -10.00 10.33 -5.61
C THR A 211 -9.73 9.17 -4.65
N ALA A 212 -9.81 9.41 -3.33
CA ALA A 212 -9.67 8.38 -2.31
C ALA A 212 -10.73 7.26 -2.43
N LEU A 213 -11.97 7.58 -2.79
CA LEU A 213 -13.02 6.58 -3.00
C LEU A 213 -12.74 5.67 -4.22
N TYR A 214 -12.18 6.23 -5.30
CA TYR A 214 -12.01 5.55 -6.59
C TYR A 214 -10.57 5.08 -6.88
N HIS A 215 -9.58 5.36 -6.04
CA HIS A 215 -8.16 5.05 -6.32
C HIS A 215 -7.93 3.61 -6.77
N ASP A 216 -8.59 2.65 -6.11
CA ASP A 216 -8.47 1.24 -6.38
C ASP A 216 -9.50 0.68 -7.38
N ILE A 217 -10.17 1.52 -8.17
CA ILE A 217 -11.28 1.07 -9.04
C ILE A 217 -10.90 -0.03 -10.03
N GLY A 218 -9.61 -0.19 -10.36
CA GLY A 218 -9.15 -1.30 -11.20
C GLY A 218 -9.22 -2.67 -10.53
N LYS A 219 -9.30 -2.75 -9.19
CA LYS A 219 -9.50 -4.03 -8.48
C LYS A 219 -10.81 -4.71 -8.85
N LEU A 220 -11.75 -3.97 -9.45
CA LEU A 220 -12.97 -4.50 -10.05
C LEU A 220 -12.68 -5.45 -11.24
N ILE A 221 -11.57 -5.21 -11.96
CA ILE A 221 -11.15 -5.96 -13.15
C ILE A 221 -10.10 -6.99 -12.74
N VAL A 222 -8.98 -6.52 -12.20
CA VAL A 222 -7.84 -7.37 -11.79
C VAL A 222 -7.16 -6.77 -10.58
N HIS A 223 -6.69 -7.66 -9.70
CA HIS A 223 -6.04 -7.26 -8.45
C HIS A 223 -4.61 -6.76 -8.70
N ASP A 224 -3.86 -7.52 -9.48
CA ASP A 224 -2.47 -7.22 -9.81
C ASP A 224 -2.48 -6.20 -10.95
N ARG A 225 -1.74 -5.08 -10.82
CA ARG A 225 -1.75 -3.94 -11.77
C ARG A 225 -3.06 -3.13 -11.80
N HIS A 226 -3.87 -3.21 -10.75
CA HIS A 226 -5.10 -2.43 -10.58
C HIS A 226 -4.99 -0.90 -10.86
N PRO A 227 -3.85 -0.19 -10.74
CA PRO A 227 -3.80 1.23 -11.08
C PRO A 227 -4.00 1.48 -12.57
N LEU A 228 -3.28 0.74 -13.41
CA LEU A 228 -3.39 0.84 -14.87
C LEU A 228 -4.78 0.39 -15.34
N GLU A 229 -5.28 -0.66 -14.72
CA GLU A 229 -6.59 -1.24 -15.04
C GLU A 229 -7.73 -0.34 -14.57
N GLY A 230 -7.53 0.42 -13.48
CA GLY A 230 -8.45 1.47 -13.05
C GLY A 230 -8.50 2.62 -14.04
N TRP A 231 -7.34 3.02 -14.58
CA TRP A 231 -7.27 4.01 -15.66
C TRP A 231 -8.02 3.55 -16.91
N HIS A 232 -7.81 2.31 -17.37
CA HIS A 232 -8.55 1.73 -18.49
C HIS A 232 -10.03 1.51 -18.16
N ALA A 233 -10.37 1.16 -16.92
CA ALA A 233 -11.76 1.03 -16.49
C ALA A 233 -12.51 2.35 -16.70
N LEU A 234 -11.86 3.46 -16.36
CA LEU A 234 -12.40 4.80 -16.53
C LEU A 234 -12.38 5.26 -17.99
N LYS A 235 -11.34 4.93 -18.75
CA LYS A 235 -11.17 5.42 -20.12
C LYS A 235 -11.96 4.63 -21.16
N ASP A 236 -11.91 3.30 -21.09
CA ASP A 236 -12.26 2.40 -22.18
C ASP A 236 -13.41 1.44 -21.83
N VAL A 237 -13.62 1.13 -20.54
CA VAL A 237 -14.61 0.11 -20.13
C VAL A 237 -15.95 0.73 -19.71
N TYR A 238 -15.94 1.62 -18.73
CA TYR A 238 -17.16 2.17 -18.12
C TYR A 238 -17.47 3.59 -18.61
N ILE A 239 -17.38 3.82 -19.92
CA ILE A 239 -17.44 5.14 -20.57
C ILE A 239 -18.62 6.01 -20.09
N GLU A 240 -19.83 5.43 -19.98
CA GLU A 240 -21.01 6.19 -19.54
C GLU A 240 -20.93 6.65 -18.08
N GLU A 241 -20.45 5.78 -17.19
CA GLU A 241 -20.27 6.12 -15.78
C GLU A 241 -19.11 7.09 -15.59
N SER A 242 -18.05 6.92 -16.38
CA SER A 242 -16.91 7.83 -16.43
C SER A 242 -17.29 9.24 -16.86
N LYS A 243 -18.18 9.40 -17.84
CA LYS A 243 -18.73 10.72 -18.21
C LYS A 243 -19.50 11.39 -17.08
N LYS A 244 -20.32 10.63 -16.34
CA LYS A 244 -21.01 11.18 -15.14
C LYS A 244 -20.00 11.62 -14.08
N LEU A 245 -18.92 10.85 -13.91
CA LEU A 245 -17.86 11.19 -12.98
C LEU A 245 -17.08 12.43 -13.44
N GLU A 246 -16.85 12.59 -14.74
CA GLU A 246 -16.26 13.77 -15.36
C GLU A 246 -17.13 15.01 -15.16
N GLU A 247 -18.45 14.91 -15.33
CA GLU A 247 -19.39 16.01 -15.03
C GLU A 247 -19.34 16.44 -13.55
N ILE A 248 -19.16 15.47 -12.64
CA ILE A 248 -19.03 15.72 -11.19
C ILE A 248 -17.70 16.38 -10.86
N ILE A 249 -16.60 15.85 -11.40
CA ILE A 249 -15.24 16.32 -11.08
C ILE A 249 -14.97 17.68 -11.76
N GLY A 250 -15.44 17.81 -13.00
CA GLY A 250 -15.18 18.88 -13.95
C GLY A 250 -14.24 18.41 -15.07
N GLU A 251 -14.58 18.72 -16.33
CA GLU A 251 -13.80 18.35 -17.54
C GLU A 251 -12.31 18.72 -17.43
N ARG A 252 -12.02 19.87 -16.81
CA ARG A 252 -10.64 20.34 -16.60
C ARG A 252 -9.84 19.44 -15.67
N ASP A 253 -10.45 18.94 -14.61
CA ASP A 253 -9.76 18.23 -13.51
C ASP A 253 -9.85 16.70 -13.67
N TYR A 254 -10.75 16.20 -14.52
CA TYR A 254 -10.95 14.77 -14.75
C TYR A 254 -9.73 14.04 -15.38
N PRO A 255 -8.97 14.63 -16.32
CA PRO A 255 -7.71 14.04 -16.77
C PRO A 255 -6.73 13.82 -15.63
N LEU A 256 -6.53 14.83 -14.76
CA LEU A 256 -5.67 14.71 -13.58
C LEU A 256 -6.17 13.61 -12.63
N PHE A 257 -7.49 13.52 -12.41
CA PHE A 257 -8.08 12.44 -11.62
C PHE A 257 -7.66 11.07 -12.17
N ARG A 258 -7.86 10.81 -13.47
CA ARG A 258 -7.50 9.51 -14.08
C ARG A 258 -6.03 9.19 -13.91
N GLU A 259 -5.16 10.18 -14.08
CA GLU A 259 -3.74 9.93 -13.92
C GLU A 259 -3.34 9.69 -12.45
N LEU A 260 -3.99 10.34 -11.49
CA LEU A 260 -3.80 9.98 -10.07
C LEU A 260 -4.20 8.53 -9.82
N ILE A 261 -5.30 8.04 -10.40
CA ILE A 261 -5.68 6.62 -10.34
C ILE A 261 -4.59 5.74 -10.97
N ARG A 262 -4.04 6.13 -12.13
CA ARG A 262 -3.00 5.37 -12.81
C ARG A 262 -1.72 5.23 -11.99
N HIS A 263 -1.36 6.26 -11.25
CA HIS A 263 -0.06 6.36 -10.59
C HIS A 263 -0.10 6.20 -9.06
N HIS A 264 -1.28 6.10 -8.43
CA HIS A 264 -1.38 6.09 -6.95
C HIS A 264 -0.49 5.01 -6.33
N ASP A 265 -0.66 3.75 -6.70
CA ASP A 265 0.08 2.65 -6.09
C ASP A 265 1.53 2.59 -6.59
N LEU A 266 1.91 3.28 -7.67
CA LEU A 266 3.32 3.36 -8.05
C LEU A 266 4.17 4.10 -6.99
N PHE A 267 3.50 4.93 -6.17
CA PHE A 267 4.08 5.76 -5.12
C PHE A 267 4.04 5.02 -3.78
N GLY A 268 3.34 3.87 -3.73
CA GLY A 268 3.26 2.91 -2.64
C GLY A 268 4.59 2.18 -2.39
N VAL A 269 5.65 2.97 -2.27
CA VAL A 269 7.03 2.65 -1.95
C VAL A 269 7.17 2.81 -0.45
N LEU A 270 6.57 1.89 0.27
CA LEU A 270 5.91 2.34 1.47
C LEU A 270 6.78 2.40 2.70
N THR A 271 8.09 2.48 2.50
CA THR A 271 9.09 2.37 3.56
C THR A 271 10.51 2.74 3.09
N THR A 272 10.83 2.50 1.81
CA THR A 272 12.17 2.71 1.25
C THR A 272 12.38 4.13 0.74
N GLY A 273 11.39 5.02 0.88
CA GLY A 273 11.52 6.44 0.50
C GLY A 273 12.00 6.64 -0.92
N GLU A 274 11.62 5.78 -1.84
CA GLU A 274 11.99 5.96 -3.24
C GLU A 274 10.98 6.89 -3.88
N ALA A 275 11.49 8.03 -4.29
CA ALA A 275 10.98 8.76 -5.42
C ALA A 275 11.03 7.80 -6.63
N SER A 276 9.99 6.98 -6.85
CA SER A 276 10.02 6.00 -7.93
C SER A 276 10.07 6.76 -9.25
N ILE A 277 11.18 6.63 -9.98
CA ILE A 277 11.46 7.35 -11.23
C ILE A 277 10.27 7.33 -12.19
N PRO A 278 9.47 6.24 -12.33
CA PRO A 278 8.23 6.26 -13.12
C PRO A 278 7.30 7.39 -12.75
N ILE A 279 7.04 7.57 -11.46
CA ILE A 279 6.13 8.61 -11.01
C ILE A 279 6.74 9.96 -11.23
N LEU A 280 8.00 10.14 -10.82
CA LEU A 280 8.63 11.45 -10.92
C LEU A 280 8.58 11.93 -12.36
N THR A 281 9.01 11.09 -13.28
CA THR A 281 9.03 11.41 -14.72
C THR A 281 7.62 11.58 -15.31
N SER A 282 6.60 10.92 -14.75
CA SER A 282 5.20 11.05 -15.16
C SER A 282 4.52 12.30 -14.61
N VAL A 283 4.92 12.79 -13.43
CA VAL A 283 4.29 13.90 -12.69
C VAL A 283 4.29 15.22 -13.44
N VAL A 284 5.34 15.49 -14.21
CA VAL A 284 5.37 16.69 -15.08
C VAL A 284 4.40 16.56 -16.27
N GLY A 285 4.00 15.34 -16.64
CA GLY A 285 2.99 15.10 -17.67
C GLY A 285 1.53 15.25 -17.19
N LEU A 286 1.29 15.31 -15.87
CA LEU A 286 -0.06 15.23 -15.29
C LEU A 286 -0.94 16.46 -15.51
N SER A 287 -0.36 17.60 -15.89
CA SER A 287 -1.13 18.82 -16.23
C SER A 287 -0.30 20.02 -16.73
N ALA A 288 0.99 19.88 -17.06
CA ALA A 288 1.88 21.05 -17.15
C ALA A 288 1.72 21.89 -18.43
N ASN A 289 1.02 23.01 -18.32
CA ASN A 289 1.28 24.21 -19.12
C ASN A 289 2.06 25.27 -18.34
N LYS A 290 2.17 25.13 -17.00
CA LYS A 290 2.90 26.05 -16.11
C LYS A 290 3.80 25.31 -15.11
N PRO A 291 4.92 25.91 -14.66
CA PRO A 291 5.87 25.28 -13.73
C PRO A 291 5.30 24.83 -12.36
N GLY A 292 4.15 25.37 -11.95
CA GLY A 292 3.51 25.04 -10.67
C GLY A 292 2.56 23.83 -10.67
N GLU A 293 2.02 23.49 -11.84
CA GLU A 293 1.03 22.42 -11.98
C GLU A 293 1.60 21.01 -11.68
N PRO A 294 2.86 20.69 -12.07
CA PRO A 294 3.53 19.46 -11.63
C PRO A 294 3.66 19.32 -10.12
N ILE A 295 3.99 20.41 -9.42
CA ILE A 295 4.13 20.41 -7.96
C ILE A 295 2.79 20.10 -7.31
N VAL A 296 1.71 20.73 -7.79
CA VAL A 296 0.35 20.45 -7.32
C VAL A 296 -0.01 18.99 -7.57
N SER A 297 0.24 18.47 -8.78
CA SER A 297 -0.07 17.07 -9.13
C SER A 297 0.69 16.08 -8.23
N PHE A 298 1.98 16.34 -7.99
CA PHE A 298 2.79 15.52 -7.09
C PHE A 298 2.28 15.55 -5.66
N SER A 299 1.93 16.74 -5.16
CA SER A 299 1.34 16.92 -3.84
C SER A 299 0.07 16.09 -3.70
N LEU A 300 -0.85 16.17 -4.67
CA LEU A 300 -2.11 15.40 -4.64
C LEU A 300 -1.85 13.89 -4.63
N LEU A 301 -0.87 13.42 -5.41
CA LEU A 301 -0.48 12.02 -5.45
C LEU A 301 0.10 11.55 -4.11
N LEU A 302 0.98 12.34 -3.50
CA LEU A 302 1.54 12.07 -2.17
C LEU A 302 0.45 11.94 -1.11
N LEU A 303 -0.55 12.83 -1.13
CA LEU A 303 -1.64 12.84 -0.15
C LEU A 303 -2.56 11.63 -0.29
N LEU A 304 -2.88 11.26 -1.53
CA LEU A 304 -3.61 10.04 -1.82
C LEU A 304 -2.85 8.83 -1.28
N ASN A 305 -1.55 8.79 -1.50
CA ASN A 305 -0.71 7.71 -1.02
C ASN A 305 -0.62 7.65 0.50
N LEU A 306 -0.44 8.77 1.20
CA LEU A 306 -0.47 8.78 2.66
C LEU A 306 -1.80 8.20 3.20
N ALA A 307 -2.92 8.53 2.56
CA ALA A 307 -4.22 8.00 2.96
C ALA A 307 -4.36 6.49 2.70
N ASP A 308 -3.95 6.05 1.51
CA ASP A 308 -3.96 4.65 1.05
C ASP A 308 -3.08 3.77 1.96
N SER A 309 -1.85 4.21 2.14
CA SER A 309 -0.84 3.58 2.98
C SER A 309 -1.31 3.36 4.42
N GLY A 310 -1.85 4.41 5.05
CA GLY A 310 -2.43 4.30 6.38
C GLY A 310 -3.68 3.41 6.44
N GLY A 311 -4.28 3.08 5.29
CA GLY A 311 -5.38 2.14 5.16
C GLY A 311 -4.90 0.68 5.07
N SER A 312 -3.71 0.48 4.53
CA SER A 312 -3.06 -0.82 4.36
C SER A 312 -2.25 -1.26 5.59
N PHE A 313 -1.56 -0.33 6.25
CA PHE A 313 -0.78 -0.61 7.45
C PHE A 313 -0.63 0.63 8.36
N GLU A 314 0.07 0.47 9.48
CA GLU A 314 0.31 1.56 10.42
C GLU A 314 1.48 2.43 9.96
N LEU A 315 1.20 3.70 9.66
CA LEU A 315 2.26 4.66 9.32
C LEU A 315 3.11 5.00 10.54
N ASP A 316 4.42 5.05 10.34
CA ASP A 316 5.39 5.57 11.30
C ASP A 316 6.03 6.88 10.82
N THR A 317 6.73 7.53 11.73
CA THR A 317 7.43 8.80 11.48
C THR A 317 8.50 8.69 10.38
N ARG A 318 9.16 7.54 10.26
CA ARG A 318 10.22 7.29 9.27
C ARG A 318 9.66 7.26 7.86
N THR A 319 8.64 6.44 7.63
CA THR A 319 7.96 6.28 6.35
C THR A 319 7.45 7.61 5.83
N VAL A 320 6.79 8.36 6.71
CA VAL A 320 6.27 9.68 6.39
C VAL A 320 7.39 10.68 6.10
N GLY A 321 8.47 10.67 6.88
CA GLY A 321 9.65 11.52 6.65
C GLY A 321 10.31 11.25 5.29
N HIS A 322 10.42 9.98 4.91
CA HIS A 322 10.92 9.57 3.60
C HIS A 322 10.07 10.12 2.44
N MET A 323 8.74 9.96 2.50
CA MET A 323 7.84 10.49 1.47
C MET A 323 7.91 12.02 1.35
N ILE A 324 8.12 12.72 2.47
CA ILE A 324 8.34 14.18 2.50
C ILE A 324 9.66 14.57 1.86
N ASP A 325 10.75 13.86 2.17
CA ASP A 325 12.07 14.15 1.61
C ASP A 325 12.05 14.01 0.08
N ASP A 326 11.36 12.99 -0.44
CA ASP A 326 11.19 12.80 -1.88
C ASP A 326 10.35 13.93 -2.50
N TRP A 327 9.31 14.39 -1.80
CA TRP A 327 8.54 15.55 -2.22
C TRP A 327 9.36 16.84 -2.27
N LYS A 328 10.19 17.09 -1.26
CA LYS A 328 11.10 18.25 -1.27
C LYS A 328 12.06 18.18 -2.45
N TYR A 329 12.66 17.01 -2.68
CA TYR A 329 13.57 16.77 -3.81
C TYR A 329 12.89 17.05 -5.16
N VAL A 330 11.70 16.50 -5.39
CA VAL A 330 10.96 16.69 -6.64
C VAL A 330 10.57 18.15 -6.85
N CYS A 331 10.01 18.80 -5.82
CA CYS A 331 9.63 20.20 -5.89
C CYS A 331 10.83 21.12 -6.17
N ASN A 332 11.96 20.87 -5.51
CA ASN A 332 13.20 21.63 -5.76
C ASN A 332 13.68 21.43 -7.19
N THR A 333 13.71 20.19 -7.67
CA THR A 333 14.14 19.87 -9.04
C THR A 333 13.22 20.51 -10.08
N ILE A 334 11.89 20.49 -9.87
CA ILE A 334 10.92 21.16 -10.77
C ILE A 334 11.18 22.66 -10.82
N ASN A 335 11.46 23.29 -9.67
CA ASN A 335 11.75 24.72 -9.61
C ASN A 335 13.08 25.06 -10.30
N GLU A 336 14.13 24.27 -10.07
CA GLU A 336 15.46 24.46 -10.67
C GLU A 336 15.44 24.34 -12.20
N VAL A 337 14.64 23.42 -12.74
CA VAL A 337 14.47 23.25 -14.18
C VAL A 337 13.33 24.07 -14.77
N GLU A 338 12.74 24.98 -13.97
CA GLU A 338 11.64 25.88 -14.34
C GLU A 338 10.44 25.15 -14.97
N GLY A 339 10.12 23.95 -14.47
CA GLY A 339 9.04 23.12 -15.00
C GLY A 339 9.33 22.47 -16.36
N ASN A 340 10.55 22.58 -16.89
CA ASN A 340 10.92 21.94 -18.14
C ASN A 340 10.96 20.41 -17.97
N ARG A 341 9.99 19.72 -18.58
CA ARG A 341 9.85 18.26 -18.49
C ARG A 341 11.09 17.49 -18.90
N GLN A 342 11.71 17.82 -20.03
CA GLN A 342 12.86 17.07 -20.53
C GLN A 342 14.07 17.23 -19.61
N LYS A 343 14.33 18.45 -19.14
CA LYS A 343 15.40 18.71 -18.16
C LYS A 343 15.10 18.01 -16.84
N PHE A 344 13.87 18.10 -16.34
CA PHE A 344 13.45 17.43 -15.11
C PHE A 344 13.69 15.91 -15.17
N ILE A 345 13.20 15.26 -16.24
CA ILE A 345 13.36 13.82 -16.46
C ILE A 345 14.85 13.46 -16.49
N LYS A 346 15.63 14.21 -17.28
CA LYS A 346 17.07 14.02 -17.39
C LYS A 346 17.77 14.13 -16.04
N THR A 347 17.51 15.21 -15.29
CA THR A 347 18.13 15.45 -13.97
C THR A 347 17.84 14.32 -12.99
N ILE A 348 16.60 13.85 -12.94
CA ILE A 348 16.21 12.78 -12.00
C ILE A 348 16.84 11.44 -12.38
N ILE A 349 16.86 11.11 -13.66
CA ILE A 349 17.49 9.87 -14.13
C ILE A 349 19.00 9.94 -13.83
N GLU A 350 19.69 11.01 -14.24
CA GLU A 350 21.13 11.17 -14.02
C GLU A 350 21.49 11.11 -12.52
N ASP A 351 20.70 11.76 -11.66
CA ASP A 351 20.91 11.70 -10.21
C ASP A 351 20.71 10.27 -9.66
N ALA A 352 19.65 9.58 -10.08
CA ALA A 352 19.37 8.23 -9.62
C ALA A 352 20.39 7.18 -10.08
N GLN A 353 21.04 7.40 -11.22
CA GLN A 353 22.09 6.53 -11.77
C GLN A 353 23.45 6.68 -11.05
N THR A 354 23.55 7.53 -10.03
CA THR A 354 24.78 7.68 -9.24
C THR A 354 24.94 6.55 -8.21
N PRO A 355 26.17 6.10 -7.92
CA PRO A 355 26.43 5.14 -6.84
C PRO A 355 25.85 5.58 -5.49
N LYS A 356 25.93 6.88 -5.18
CA LYS A 356 25.38 7.46 -3.95
C LYS A 356 23.87 7.19 -3.81
N ASN A 357 23.10 7.38 -4.88
CA ASN A 357 21.65 7.17 -4.84
C ASN A 357 21.27 5.68 -4.91
N ALA A 358 22.05 4.85 -5.62
CA ALA A 358 21.90 3.40 -5.57
C ALA A 358 22.11 2.87 -4.13
N ILE A 359 23.17 3.31 -3.45
CA ILE A 359 23.46 2.96 -2.04
C ILE A 359 22.33 3.46 -1.13
N LYS A 360 21.89 4.72 -1.30
CA LYS A 360 20.79 5.30 -0.52
C LYS A 360 19.52 4.44 -0.64
N ARG A 361 19.21 3.97 -1.85
CA ARG A 361 18.06 3.13 -2.15
C ARG A 361 18.16 1.76 -1.47
N ILE A 362 19.28 1.05 -1.65
CA ILE A 362 19.51 -0.26 -1.01
C ILE A 362 19.47 -0.15 0.51
N LYS A 363 20.07 0.91 1.05
CA LYS A 363 20.05 1.19 2.48
C LYS A 363 18.63 1.33 3.01
N ARG A 364 17.78 2.13 2.36
CA ARG A 364 16.40 2.34 2.82
C ARG A 364 15.58 1.03 2.74
N LEU A 365 15.82 0.19 1.74
CA LEU A 365 15.24 -1.15 1.63
C LEU A 365 15.61 -2.05 2.83
N LEU A 366 16.89 -2.10 3.18
CA LEU A 366 17.39 -2.87 4.33
C LEU A 366 16.91 -2.31 5.67
N VAL A 367 17.02 -0.99 5.89
CA VAL A 367 16.61 -0.33 7.14
C VAL A 367 15.14 -0.52 7.42
N GLU A 368 14.30 -0.58 6.40
CA GLU A 368 12.89 -0.85 6.63
C GLU A 368 12.63 -2.27 7.13
N ALA A 369 13.26 -3.26 6.51
CA ALA A 369 13.01 -4.62 6.91
C ALA A 369 13.61 -4.92 8.29
N ALA A 370 14.65 -4.15 8.66
CA ALA A 370 15.52 -4.40 9.80
C ALA A 370 14.76 -4.51 11.13
N PRO A 371 15.07 -5.53 11.94
CA PRO A 371 14.77 -5.49 13.36
C PRO A 371 15.45 -4.26 14.02
N GLU A 372 14.81 -3.65 15.01
CA GLU A 372 15.29 -2.40 15.68
C GLU A 372 16.78 -2.43 16.07
N LYS A 373 17.30 -3.59 16.51
CA LYS A 373 18.71 -3.73 16.91
C LYS A 373 19.73 -3.68 15.76
N TRP A 374 19.30 -4.03 14.54
CA TRP A 374 20.17 -4.02 13.35
C TRP A 374 20.06 -2.72 12.58
N GLU A 375 19.06 -1.90 12.88
CA GLU A 375 18.86 -0.62 12.22
C GLU A 375 20.08 0.29 12.31
N GLU A 376 20.70 0.41 13.49
CA GLU A 376 21.88 1.25 13.69
C GLU A 376 23.09 0.74 12.89
N GLU A 377 23.25 -0.58 12.82
CA GLU A 377 24.34 -1.23 12.09
C GLU A 377 24.16 -1.08 10.56
N ILE A 378 22.96 -1.34 10.05
CA ILE A 378 22.60 -1.13 8.63
C ILE A 378 22.62 0.37 8.28
N SER A 379 22.35 1.23 9.26
CA SER A 379 22.41 2.67 9.09
C SER A 379 23.81 3.20 8.85
N ASN A 380 24.86 2.41 9.10
CA ASN A 380 26.23 2.77 8.78
C ASN A 380 26.51 2.60 7.28
N TRP A 381 26.68 3.71 6.56
CA TRP A 381 26.80 3.76 5.10
C TRP A 381 27.97 2.94 4.53
N ASN A 382 29.06 2.81 5.29
CA ASN A 382 30.32 2.30 4.77
C ASN A 382 30.22 0.82 4.35
N VAL A 383 29.42 0.00 5.05
CA VAL A 383 29.33 -1.44 4.75
C VAL A 383 28.65 -1.70 3.42
N ILE A 384 27.53 -1.02 3.12
CA ILE A 384 26.81 -1.20 1.85
C ILE A 384 27.67 -0.72 0.67
N GLU A 385 28.35 0.41 0.84
CA GLU A 385 29.25 0.96 -0.18
C GLU A 385 30.44 0.05 -0.46
N GLU A 386 31.11 -0.46 0.57
CA GLU A 386 32.25 -1.38 0.45
C GLU A 386 31.83 -2.68 -0.24
N GLU A 387 30.71 -3.27 0.16
CA GLU A 387 30.22 -4.52 -0.43
C GLU A 387 29.76 -4.35 -1.88
N LEU A 388 29.10 -3.24 -2.22
CA LEU A 388 28.75 -2.94 -3.62
C LEU A 388 30.00 -2.79 -4.49
N LYS A 389 30.98 -2.01 -4.03
CA LYS A 389 32.26 -1.82 -4.76
C LYS A 389 33.00 -3.14 -4.92
N TYR A 390 33.03 -3.98 -3.89
CA TYR A 390 33.66 -5.29 -3.94
C TYR A 390 32.95 -6.24 -4.90
N ALA A 391 31.61 -6.29 -4.87
CA ALA A 391 30.82 -7.22 -5.68
C ALA A 391 30.75 -6.84 -7.16
N LEU A 392 30.81 -5.55 -7.49
CA LEU A 392 30.62 -5.04 -8.85
C LEU A 392 31.93 -4.57 -9.51
N GLY A 393 32.88 -4.04 -8.74
CA GLY A 393 34.14 -3.53 -9.28
C GLY A 393 33.91 -2.52 -10.40
N PHE A 394 34.36 -2.87 -11.62
CA PHE A 394 34.21 -2.03 -12.81
C PHE A 394 32.76 -1.93 -13.32
N ASP A 395 31.90 -2.90 -12.98
CA ASP A 395 30.49 -2.96 -13.42
C ASP A 395 29.58 -2.05 -12.57
N LEU A 396 30.12 -1.33 -11.58
CA LEU A 396 29.31 -0.53 -10.64
C LEU A 396 28.47 0.53 -11.36
N GLN A 397 29.03 1.21 -12.36
CA GLN A 397 28.33 2.27 -13.07
C GLN A 397 27.19 1.73 -13.94
N GLU A 398 27.42 0.60 -14.62
CA GLU A 398 26.40 -0.10 -15.41
C GLU A 398 25.27 -0.59 -14.51
N PHE A 399 25.61 -1.24 -13.40
CA PHE A 399 24.63 -1.63 -12.38
C PHE A 399 23.81 -0.45 -11.91
N CYS A 400 24.42 0.70 -11.57
CA CYS A 400 23.68 1.87 -11.11
C CYS A 400 22.75 2.43 -12.19
N SER A 401 23.17 2.38 -13.47
CA SER A 401 22.36 2.82 -14.59
C SER A 401 21.09 1.98 -14.75
N GLU A 402 21.24 0.66 -14.80
CA GLU A 402 20.12 -0.28 -14.95
C GLU A 402 19.24 -0.34 -13.68
N PHE A 403 19.87 -0.31 -12.50
CA PHE A 403 19.18 -0.36 -11.21
C PHE A 403 18.28 0.85 -11.00
N ALA A 404 18.69 2.04 -11.47
CA ALA A 404 17.82 3.22 -11.44
C ALA A 404 16.50 2.96 -12.18
N MET A 405 16.53 2.21 -13.27
CA MET A 405 15.34 1.92 -14.09
C MET A 405 14.48 0.77 -13.55
N ILE A 406 14.85 0.17 -12.41
CA ILE A 406 14.02 -0.78 -11.67
C ILE A 406 13.11 -0.02 -10.71
N SER A 407 11.85 -0.43 -10.60
CA SER A 407 10.84 0.13 -9.69
C SER A 407 10.09 -0.98 -8.94
N LYS A 408 9.26 -0.60 -7.96
CA LYS A 408 8.45 -1.53 -7.14
C LYS A 408 9.25 -2.54 -6.32
N ILE A 409 10.54 -2.26 -6.08
CA ILE A 409 11.44 -3.18 -5.39
C ILE A 409 11.04 -3.41 -3.92
N ASP A 410 10.27 -2.50 -3.35
CA ASP A 410 9.66 -2.60 -2.03
C ASP A 410 8.71 -3.80 -1.90
N TYR A 411 8.19 -4.36 -3.00
CA TYR A 411 7.46 -5.63 -2.95
C TYR A 411 8.35 -6.81 -2.49
N PHE A 412 9.68 -6.61 -2.49
CA PHE A 412 10.64 -7.51 -1.87
C PHE A 412 10.67 -7.43 -0.33
N LEU A 413 10.20 -6.33 0.28
CA LEU A 413 10.29 -6.11 1.74
C LEU A 413 9.66 -7.22 2.55
N ARG A 414 8.55 -7.79 2.08
CA ARG A 414 7.91 -8.90 2.79
C ARG A 414 8.85 -10.09 2.91
N PHE A 415 9.55 -10.42 1.83
CA PHE A 415 10.57 -11.47 1.85
C PHE A 415 11.77 -11.05 2.69
N LEU A 416 12.22 -9.80 2.57
CA LEU A 416 13.36 -9.30 3.32
C LEU A 416 13.12 -9.33 4.84
N LYS A 417 11.92 -8.98 5.30
CA LYS A 417 11.49 -9.11 6.72
C LYS A 417 11.56 -10.55 7.21
N GLU A 418 11.18 -11.52 6.38
CA GLU A 418 11.30 -12.95 6.71
C GLU A 418 12.77 -13.41 6.73
N LEU A 419 13.58 -12.97 5.77
CA LEU A 419 15.03 -13.25 5.71
C LEU A 419 15.74 -12.72 6.97
N GLU A 420 15.54 -11.44 7.28
CA GLU A 420 16.17 -10.80 8.44
C GLU A 420 15.67 -11.37 9.76
N GLY A 421 14.37 -11.64 9.88
CA GLY A 421 13.80 -12.33 11.03
C GLY A 421 14.40 -13.73 11.22
N HIS A 422 14.65 -14.47 10.14
CA HIS A 422 15.32 -15.77 10.22
C HIS A 422 16.76 -15.63 10.71
N CYS A 423 17.52 -14.70 10.12
CA CYS A 423 18.92 -14.46 10.46
C CYS A 423 19.08 -13.99 11.91
N TYR A 424 18.22 -13.06 12.36
CA TYR A 424 18.21 -12.53 13.72
C TYR A 424 17.96 -13.62 14.78
N ASN A 425 17.04 -14.55 14.52
CA ASN A 425 16.69 -15.60 15.48
C ASN A 425 17.72 -16.73 15.58
N LYS A 426 18.59 -16.88 14.58
CA LYS A 426 19.53 -18.00 14.49
C LYS A 426 20.91 -17.71 15.06
N ASN A 427 21.25 -16.46 15.41
CA ASN A 427 22.55 -15.98 15.92
C ASN A 427 23.81 -16.34 15.10
N ASP A 428 23.68 -17.15 14.04
CA ASP A 428 24.78 -17.63 13.19
C ASP A 428 24.97 -16.78 11.92
N VAL A 429 24.18 -15.71 11.75
CA VAL A 429 24.17 -14.87 10.55
C VAL A 429 24.32 -13.41 10.97
N THR A 430 25.31 -12.73 10.40
CA THR A 430 25.58 -11.32 10.70
C THR A 430 24.71 -10.39 9.85
N THR A 431 24.55 -9.14 10.30
CA THR A 431 23.95 -8.07 9.49
C THR A 431 24.69 -7.90 8.16
N LYS A 432 26.02 -8.05 8.16
CA LYS A 432 26.84 -8.05 6.96
C LYS A 432 26.45 -9.16 5.97
N ASP A 433 26.19 -10.38 6.45
CA ASP A 433 25.76 -11.48 5.58
C ASP A 433 24.44 -11.17 4.86
N VAL A 434 23.49 -10.56 5.57
CA VAL A 434 22.22 -10.11 4.97
C VAL A 434 22.48 -9.07 3.88
N ILE A 435 23.32 -8.07 4.16
CA ILE A 435 23.71 -7.04 3.18
C ILE A 435 24.30 -7.70 1.93
N CYS A 436 25.24 -8.65 2.09
CA CYS A 436 25.83 -9.38 0.98
C CYS A 436 24.80 -10.18 0.18
N ILE A 437 23.86 -10.85 0.85
CA ILE A 437 22.78 -11.62 0.21
C ILE A 437 21.89 -10.70 -0.63
N VAL A 438 21.48 -9.56 -0.07
CA VAL A 438 20.62 -8.59 -0.75
C VAL A 438 21.35 -7.98 -1.94
N ILE A 439 22.60 -7.53 -1.79
CA ILE A 439 23.39 -7.00 -2.91
C ILE A 439 23.54 -8.03 -4.03
N ALA A 440 23.85 -9.29 -3.69
CA ALA A 440 23.99 -10.36 -4.67
C ALA A 440 22.64 -10.67 -5.38
N PHE A 441 21.52 -10.63 -4.66
CA PHE A 441 20.19 -10.75 -5.25
C PHE A 441 19.87 -9.60 -6.20
N LEU A 442 20.14 -8.35 -5.80
CA LEU A 442 19.93 -7.16 -6.65
C LEU A 442 20.82 -7.19 -7.89
N GLN A 443 22.09 -7.56 -7.75
CA GLN A 443 23.01 -7.76 -8.87
C GLN A 443 22.48 -8.82 -9.83
N ARG A 444 21.93 -9.92 -9.31
CA ARG A 444 21.35 -10.97 -10.15
C ARG A 444 20.08 -10.51 -10.86
N LEU A 445 19.22 -9.75 -10.19
CA LEU A 445 18.04 -9.13 -10.82
C LEU A 445 18.43 -8.21 -11.97
N VAL A 446 19.37 -7.30 -11.72
CA VAL A 446 19.88 -6.36 -12.73
C VAL A 446 20.50 -7.13 -13.90
N ARG A 447 21.36 -8.13 -13.65
CA ARG A 447 21.90 -8.97 -14.74
C ARG A 447 20.84 -9.74 -15.54
N SER A 448 19.73 -10.12 -14.91
CA SER A 448 18.69 -10.92 -15.55
C SER A 448 17.71 -10.08 -16.35
N TYR A 449 17.45 -8.85 -15.89
CA TYR A 449 16.35 -8.01 -16.41
C TYR A 449 16.78 -6.60 -16.82
N GLY A 450 18.02 -6.19 -16.54
CA GLY A 450 18.57 -4.86 -16.84
C GLY A 450 18.52 -4.53 -18.32
N THR A 451 18.81 -5.51 -19.19
CA THR A 451 18.65 -5.34 -20.65
C THR A 451 17.23 -5.00 -21.09
N LEU A 452 16.18 -5.32 -20.29
CA LEU A 452 14.80 -4.93 -20.59
C LEU A 452 14.56 -3.42 -20.39
N THR A 453 15.49 -2.75 -19.71
CA THR A 453 15.50 -1.29 -19.53
C THR A 453 15.98 -0.58 -20.78
N GLU A 454 16.68 -1.26 -21.69
CA GLU A 454 17.15 -0.70 -22.96
C GLU A 454 16.29 -1.22 -24.14
N ASN A 455 15.69 -0.34 -24.92
CA ASN A 455 14.96 -0.70 -26.15
C ASN A 455 15.42 0.18 -27.33
N PRO A 456 15.35 -0.29 -28.59
CA PRO A 456 15.58 0.55 -29.78
C PRO A 456 14.74 1.84 -29.86
N TYR A 457 13.69 1.99 -29.05
CA TYR A 457 12.87 3.20 -28.93
C TYR A 457 13.15 4.06 -27.67
N GLY A 458 14.13 3.69 -26.83
CA GLY A 458 14.54 4.43 -25.63
C GLY A 458 14.53 3.60 -24.33
N GLU A 459 14.89 4.26 -23.22
CA GLU A 459 14.92 3.66 -21.88
C GLU A 459 13.51 3.30 -21.36
N ARG A 460 13.39 2.17 -20.65
CA ARG A 460 12.14 1.64 -20.09
C ARG A 460 12.29 1.37 -18.60
N ILE A 461 11.17 1.47 -17.90
CA ILE A 461 11.11 1.18 -16.48
C ILE A 461 10.43 -0.17 -16.25
N ILE A 462 11.11 -1.03 -15.49
CA ILE A 462 10.62 -2.35 -15.12
C ILE A 462 10.19 -2.37 -13.66
N GLY A 463 9.07 -3.03 -13.39
CA GLY A 463 8.56 -3.33 -12.06
C GLY A 463 8.98 -4.73 -11.68
N ILE A 464 9.42 -4.90 -10.44
CA ILE A 464 9.84 -6.21 -9.91
C ILE A 464 9.01 -6.53 -8.67
N GLU A 465 8.36 -7.69 -8.65
CA GLU A 465 7.58 -8.18 -7.53
C GLU A 465 8.09 -9.55 -7.08
N ALA A 466 8.50 -9.63 -5.83
CA ALA A 466 8.93 -10.87 -5.20
C ALA A 466 7.82 -11.54 -4.37
N MET A 467 6.54 -11.21 -4.61
CA MET A 467 5.43 -11.80 -3.86
C MET A 467 5.42 -13.33 -3.99
N GLY A 468 5.84 -13.88 -5.13
CA GLY A 468 6.00 -15.32 -5.35
C GLY A 468 6.82 -16.02 -4.27
N LEU A 469 7.88 -15.38 -3.77
CA LEU A 469 8.79 -15.94 -2.75
C LEU A 469 8.11 -16.22 -1.41
N THR A 470 7.03 -15.51 -1.11
CA THR A 470 6.37 -15.51 0.21
C THR A 470 5.01 -16.21 0.20
N ARG A 471 4.57 -16.75 -0.95
CA ARG A 471 3.26 -17.40 -1.09
C ARG A 471 3.14 -18.70 -0.29
N ASN A 472 4.25 -19.43 -0.13
CA ASN A 472 4.30 -20.66 0.65
C ASN A 472 5.44 -20.55 1.69
N LYS A 473 5.08 -20.66 2.97
CA LYS A 473 6.02 -20.53 4.09
C LYS A 473 7.14 -21.58 4.05
N GLU A 474 6.85 -22.82 3.70
CA GLU A 474 7.86 -23.89 3.62
C GLU A 474 8.87 -23.62 2.48
N ILE A 475 8.37 -23.13 1.34
CA ILE A 475 9.21 -22.74 0.21
C ILE A 475 10.07 -21.52 0.58
N CYS A 476 9.46 -20.51 1.20
CA CYS A 476 10.15 -19.31 1.69
C CYS A 476 11.27 -19.68 2.67
N GLU A 477 10.98 -20.52 3.67
CA GLU A 477 11.97 -21.00 4.63
C GLU A 477 13.09 -21.80 3.96
N THR A 478 12.77 -22.64 2.98
CA THR A 478 13.76 -23.44 2.24
C THR A 478 14.67 -22.52 1.43
N LEU A 479 14.10 -21.52 0.77
CA LEU A 479 14.81 -20.51 0.00
C LEU A 479 15.75 -19.69 0.91
N ILE A 480 15.26 -19.20 2.05
CA ILE A 480 16.06 -18.46 3.03
C ILE A 480 17.23 -19.32 3.53
N LYS A 481 16.98 -20.57 3.92
CA LYS A 481 18.04 -21.50 4.34
C LYS A 481 19.09 -21.68 3.24
N ALA A 482 18.66 -21.77 1.98
CA ALA A 482 19.56 -21.88 0.84
C ALA A 482 20.41 -20.61 0.64
N MET A 483 19.83 -19.42 0.76
CA MET A 483 20.52 -18.12 0.60
C MET A 483 21.53 -17.83 1.73
N VAL A 484 21.18 -18.19 2.96
CA VAL A 484 22.04 -17.97 4.13
C VAL A 484 23.26 -18.91 4.12
N ASN A 485 23.07 -20.18 3.74
CA ASN A 485 24.14 -21.16 3.71
C ASN A 485 25.12 -20.90 2.56
N ILE A 486 26.39 -20.64 2.88
CA ILE A 486 27.43 -20.26 1.92
C ILE A 486 27.61 -21.26 0.76
N ASN A 487 27.38 -22.56 1.00
CA ASN A 487 27.53 -23.61 -0.01
C ASN A 487 26.37 -23.63 -1.02
N THR A 488 25.21 -23.11 -0.63
CA THR A 488 23.99 -23.10 -1.44
C THR A 488 23.53 -21.69 -1.81
N ARG A 489 24.21 -20.65 -1.32
CA ARG A 489 23.82 -19.24 -1.42
C ARG A 489 23.47 -18.86 -2.85
N ASN A 490 24.36 -19.16 -3.80
CA ASN A 490 24.15 -18.85 -5.21
C ASN A 490 22.92 -19.57 -5.79
N LYS A 491 22.63 -20.80 -5.37
CA LYS A 491 21.43 -21.53 -5.81
C LYS A 491 20.17 -20.89 -5.25
N GLY A 492 20.19 -20.51 -3.98
CA GLY A 492 19.09 -19.79 -3.34
C GLY A 492 18.83 -18.45 -4.02
N ILE A 493 19.87 -17.66 -4.30
CA ILE A 493 19.73 -16.37 -4.99
C ILE A 493 19.18 -16.56 -6.41
N ASN A 494 19.71 -17.54 -7.17
CA ASN A 494 19.20 -17.83 -8.51
C ASN A 494 17.72 -18.21 -8.49
N TRP A 495 17.33 -19.10 -7.58
CA TRP A 495 15.94 -19.49 -7.44
C TRP A 495 15.07 -18.28 -7.07
N ALA A 496 15.49 -17.45 -6.13
CA ALA A 496 14.77 -16.24 -5.76
C ALA A 496 14.56 -15.30 -6.96
N THR A 497 15.57 -15.11 -7.80
CA THR A 497 15.49 -14.25 -8.99
C THR A 497 14.61 -14.84 -10.10
N GLU A 498 14.53 -16.16 -10.23
CA GLU A 498 13.66 -16.81 -11.22
C GLU A 498 12.17 -16.72 -10.84
N GLU A 499 11.86 -16.59 -9.55
CA GLU A 499 10.50 -16.50 -9.04
C GLU A 499 9.95 -15.05 -8.96
N VAL A 500 10.77 -14.04 -9.26
CA VAL A 500 10.26 -12.67 -9.31
C VAL A 500 9.39 -12.46 -10.55
N THR A 501 8.28 -11.77 -10.37
CA THR A 501 7.46 -11.30 -11.49
C THR A 501 8.01 -9.97 -11.98
N VAL A 502 8.20 -9.85 -13.30
CA VAL A 502 8.69 -8.63 -13.95
C VAL A 502 7.65 -8.13 -14.95
N TRP A 503 7.41 -6.82 -14.97
CA TRP A 503 6.51 -6.18 -15.94
C TRP A 503 7.00 -4.77 -16.30
N LEU A 504 6.51 -4.24 -17.42
CA LEU A 504 6.77 -2.86 -17.80
C LEU A 504 5.86 -1.93 -16.98
N VAL A 505 6.44 -0.94 -16.31
CA VAL A 505 5.68 0.06 -15.53
C VAL A 505 5.17 1.15 -16.47
N GLY A 506 4.22 0.75 -17.32
CA GLY A 506 3.38 1.62 -18.14
C GLY A 506 4.05 2.34 -19.32
N TYR A 507 3.39 2.24 -20.48
CA TYR A 507 3.23 3.34 -21.44
C TYR A 507 1.74 3.68 -21.51
#